data_AF-A0A151TQC8-F1
#
_entry.id   AF-A0A151TQC8-F1
#
_cell.length_a   1.000
_cell.length_b   1.000
_cell.length_c   1.000
_cell.angle_alpha   90.00
_cell.angle_beta   90.00
_cell.angle_gamma   90.00
#
_symmetry.space_group_name_H-M   'P 1'
#
loop_
_entity.id
_entity.type
_entity.pdbx_description
1 polymer ?
#
loop_
_entity_poly.entity_id
_entity_poly.type
_entity_poly.pdbx_seq_one_letter_code
_entity_poly.pdbx_strand_id
1 'polypeptide(L)'
;LQKIPNKFAMRYGSGLPNPVFIKPPDGTEWKVYWTTQNGEVWLEKGWKQFVEHYSLDQGHLIFFEYQGTSHIDVLIHDQSSLEIEYPYCDEKDNIDDNNDDVILDEWPDQKSKHITGNGSSFLSFLIS
;
A
#
# COMPACT_ATOMS: atom_id res chain seq x y z
N LEU A 1 -12.19 -11.79 -4.41
CA LEU A 1 -11.29 -12.06 -3.27
C LEU A 1 -9.89 -12.21 -3.83
N GLN A 2 -8.86 -11.64 -3.20
CA GLN A 2 -7.47 -11.82 -3.62
C GLN A 2 -6.75 -12.73 -2.64
N LYS A 3 -6.16 -13.81 -3.14
CA LYS A 3 -5.36 -14.70 -2.29
C LYS A 3 -4.03 -14.04 -1.95
N ILE A 4 -3.68 -14.03 -0.67
CA ILE A 4 -2.32 -13.71 -0.23
C ILE A 4 -1.46 -14.97 -0.39
N PRO A 5 -0.31 -14.90 -1.05
CA PRO A 5 0.52 -16.09 -1.24
C PRO A 5 1.00 -16.70 0.06
N ASN A 6 1.00 -18.03 0.08
CA ASN A 6 1.18 -18.82 1.28
C ASN A 6 2.48 -18.48 2.04
N LYS A 7 3.56 -18.08 1.35
CA LYS A 7 4.80 -17.66 2.03
C LYS A 7 4.58 -16.46 2.95
N PHE A 8 3.76 -15.49 2.56
CA PHE A 8 3.43 -14.33 3.39
C PHE A 8 2.47 -14.72 4.50
N ALA A 9 1.41 -15.46 4.17
CA ALA A 9 0.47 -15.96 5.16
C ALA A 9 1.15 -16.85 6.22
N MET A 10 2.16 -17.64 5.85
CA MET A 10 2.94 -18.44 6.79
C MET A 10 3.89 -17.58 7.63
N ARG A 11 4.48 -16.53 7.04
CA ARG A 11 5.42 -15.66 7.76
C ARG A 11 4.70 -14.73 8.75
N TYR A 12 3.47 -14.31 8.43
CA TYR A 12 2.80 -13.24 9.15
C TYR A 12 1.34 -13.54 9.54
N GLY A 13 0.69 -14.55 8.98
CA GLY A 13 -0.77 -14.72 9.01
C GLY A 13 -1.38 -14.98 10.39
N SER A 14 -0.65 -15.56 11.35
CA SER A 14 -1.13 -15.69 12.73
C SER A 14 -1.06 -14.38 13.53
N GLY A 15 -0.26 -13.42 13.07
CA GLY A 15 -0.05 -12.12 13.71
C GLY A 15 -0.52 -10.94 12.87
N LEU A 16 -1.24 -11.19 11.77
CA LEU A 16 -1.77 -10.15 10.91
C LEU A 16 -3.08 -9.62 11.53
N PRO A 17 -3.21 -8.33 11.84
CA PRO A 17 -4.46 -7.78 12.36
C PRO A 17 -5.59 -7.92 11.32
N ASN A 18 -6.83 -7.99 11.78
CA ASN A 18 -8.00 -7.95 10.90
C ASN A 18 -8.96 -6.87 11.40
N PRO A 19 -9.07 -5.73 10.72
CA PRO A 19 -8.53 -5.40 9.40
C PRO A 19 -7.03 -5.08 9.39
N VAL A 20 -6.44 -5.08 8.20
CA VAL A 20 -5.15 -4.44 7.89
C VAL A 20 -5.37 -3.10 7.20
N PHE A 21 -4.38 -2.23 7.29
CA PHE A 21 -4.36 -0.95 6.59
C PHE A 21 -3.26 -0.99 5.54
N ILE A 22 -3.61 -0.81 4.28
CA ILE A 22 -2.68 -0.75 3.16
C ILE A 22 -2.34 0.70 2.90
N LYS A 23 -1.04 1.01 2.82
CA LYS A 23 -0.54 2.37 2.63
C LYS A 23 0.35 2.47 1.39
N PRO A 24 -0.15 3.01 0.28
CA PRO A 24 0.67 3.31 -0.89
C PRO A 24 1.55 4.56 -0.68
N PRO A 25 2.48 4.84 -1.61
CA PRO A 25 3.37 6.00 -1.56
C PRO A 25 2.64 7.35 -1.62
N ASP A 26 1.42 7.38 -2.15
CA ASP A 26 0.56 8.57 -2.17
C ASP A 26 0.03 8.98 -0.78
N GLY A 27 0.34 8.20 0.26
CA GLY A 27 -0.02 8.51 1.64
C GLY A 27 -1.46 8.15 2.01
N THR A 28 -2.27 7.68 1.07
CA THR A 28 -3.63 7.21 1.36
C THR A 28 -3.60 5.96 2.23
N GLU A 29 -4.72 5.72 2.93
CA GLU A 29 -4.85 4.57 3.79
C GLU A 29 -6.11 3.76 3.47
N TRP A 30 -5.89 2.48 3.17
CA TRP A 30 -6.94 1.57 2.72
C TRP A 30 -7.20 0.48 3.75
N LYS A 31 -8.35 0.57 4.42
CA LYS A 31 -8.80 -0.45 5.36
C LYS A 31 -9.29 -1.69 4.62
N VAL A 32 -8.52 -2.78 4.72
CA VAL A 32 -8.81 -4.05 4.05
C VAL A 32 -9.04 -5.16 5.07
N TYR A 33 -10.17 -5.85 4.94
CA TYR A 33 -10.49 -7.05 5.72
C TYR A 33 -10.00 -8.28 4.99
N TRP A 34 -9.67 -9.32 5.76
CA TRP A 34 -9.31 -10.62 5.21
C TRP A 34 -10.03 -11.76 5.93
N THR A 35 -10.10 -12.91 5.28
CA THR A 35 -10.64 -14.15 5.82
C THR A 35 -9.67 -15.31 5.60
N THR A 36 -9.86 -16.42 6.31
CA THR A 36 -9.17 -17.68 6.05
C THR A 36 -10.13 -18.72 5.49
N GLN A 37 -9.75 -19.33 4.37
CA GLN A 37 -10.49 -20.44 3.76
C GLN A 37 -9.49 -21.53 3.40
N ASN A 38 -9.71 -22.76 3.91
CA ASN A 38 -8.83 -23.92 3.69
C ASN A 38 -7.35 -23.67 4.06
N GLY A 39 -7.09 -22.85 5.09
CA GLY A 39 -5.73 -22.50 5.52
C GLY A 39 -5.06 -21.40 4.67
N GLU A 40 -5.79 -20.81 3.73
CA GLU A 40 -5.31 -19.74 2.86
C GLU A 40 -5.93 -18.41 3.27
N VAL A 41 -5.16 -17.32 3.21
CA VAL A 41 -5.63 -15.97 3.56
C VAL A 41 -6.11 -15.25 2.31
N TRP A 42 -7.29 -14.67 2.37
CA TRP A 42 -7.94 -13.97 1.27
C TRP A 42 -8.34 -12.55 1.67
N LEU A 43 -7.92 -11.56 0.88
CA LEU A 43 -8.38 -10.18 1.00
C LEU A 43 -9.82 -10.07 0.46
N GLU A 44 -10.69 -9.45 1.26
CA GLU A 44 -12.12 -9.33 1.00
C GLU A 44 -12.56 -7.85 0.87
N LYS A 45 -13.26 -7.33 1.89
CA LYS A 45 -13.82 -5.97 1.90
C LYS A 45 -12.69 -4.94 1.91
N GLY A 46 -12.79 -3.92 1.08
CA GLY A 46 -11.78 -2.87 0.92
C GLY A 46 -10.81 -3.13 -0.23
N TRP A 47 -10.50 -4.40 -0.53
CA TRP A 47 -9.56 -4.75 -1.59
C TRP A 47 -10.05 -4.36 -2.98
N LYS A 48 -11.33 -4.64 -3.27
CA LYS A 48 -11.91 -4.30 -4.58
C LYS A 48 -11.87 -2.79 -4.84
N GLN A 49 -12.18 -1.98 -3.83
CA GLN A 49 -12.14 -0.52 -3.94
C GLN A 49 -10.71 -0.01 -4.16
N PHE A 50 -9.73 -0.60 -3.48
CA PHE A 50 -8.31 -0.30 -3.68
C PHE A 50 -7.88 -0.59 -5.13
N VAL A 51 -8.22 -1.76 -5.67
CA VAL A 51 -7.93 -2.15 -7.07
C VAL A 51 -8.59 -1.19 -8.06
N GLU A 52 -9.86 -0.83 -7.85
CA GLU A 52 -10.59 0.09 -8.74
C GLU A 52 -10.00 1.51 -8.69
N HIS A 53 -9.58 2.00 -7.52
CA HIS A 53 -9.05 3.36 -7.37
C HIS A 53 -7.74 3.56 -8.12
N TYR A 54 -6.81 2.59 -8.04
CA TYR A 54 -5.53 2.64 -8.75
C TYR A 54 -5.58 2.04 -10.16
N SER A 55 -6.78 1.70 -10.65
CA SER A 55 -6.97 1.07 -11.98
C SER A 55 -6.09 -0.18 -12.19
N LEU A 56 -5.95 -0.99 -11.13
CA LEU A 56 -5.09 -2.17 -11.17
C LEU A 56 -5.75 -3.30 -11.96
N ASP A 57 -4.97 -3.91 -12.84
CA ASP A 57 -5.41 -5.02 -13.69
C ASP A 57 -4.35 -6.12 -13.75
N GLN A 58 -4.66 -7.20 -14.45
CA GLN A 58 -3.75 -8.33 -14.67
C GLN A 58 -2.36 -7.84 -15.12
N GLY A 59 -1.32 -8.40 -14.50
CA GLY A 59 0.07 -8.07 -14.82
C GLY A 59 0.65 -6.88 -14.05
N HIS A 60 -0.17 -6.13 -13.30
CA HIS A 60 0.34 -5.22 -12.28
C HIS A 60 0.97 -6.01 -11.12
N LEU A 61 1.96 -5.39 -10.49
CA LEU A 61 2.70 -5.94 -9.36
C LEU A 61 2.45 -5.09 -8.12
N ILE A 62 2.13 -5.74 -7.01
CA ILE A 62 2.06 -5.09 -5.71
C ILE A 62 3.09 -5.73 -4.80
N PHE A 63 4.00 -4.90 -4.29
CA PHE A 63 5.01 -5.28 -3.32
C PHE A 63 4.50 -4.91 -1.93
N PHE A 64 4.49 -5.87 -1.01
CA PHE A 64 4.05 -5.65 0.36
C PHE A 64 5.26 -5.65 1.29
N GLU A 65 5.37 -4.61 2.11
CA GLU A 65 6.29 -4.54 3.23
C GLU A 65 5.49 -4.55 4.53
N TYR A 66 5.71 -5.60 5.33
CA TYR A 66 5.03 -5.76 6.60
C TYR A 66 6.03 -5.85 7.75
N GLN A 67 5.92 -4.90 8.67
CA GLN A 67 6.81 -4.73 9.82
C GLN A 67 6.19 -5.21 11.14
N GLY A 68 5.09 -5.98 11.09
CA GLY A 68 4.47 -6.57 12.29
C GLY A 68 3.45 -5.67 13.00
N THR A 69 2.92 -4.65 12.34
CA THR A 69 1.91 -3.72 12.89
C THR A 69 0.53 -3.97 12.28
N SER A 70 -0.41 -3.02 12.33
CA SER A 70 -1.65 -3.10 11.53
C SER A 70 -1.50 -2.53 10.12
N HIS A 71 -0.36 -1.90 9.82
CA HIS A 71 -0.11 -1.21 8.56
C HIS A 71 0.82 -2.06 7.69
N ILE A 72 0.51 -2.08 6.39
CA ILE A 72 1.30 -2.72 5.35
C ILE A 72 1.60 -1.64 4.33
N ASP A 73 2.88 -1.26 4.23
CA ASP A 73 3.33 -0.37 3.18
C ASP A 73 3.33 -1.14 1.87
N VAL A 74 2.86 -0.49 0.79
CA VAL A 74 2.84 -1.11 -0.53
C VAL A 74 3.50 -0.23 -1.58
N LEU A 75 4.06 -0.89 -2.58
CA LEU A 75 4.55 -0.26 -3.80
C LEU A 75 3.83 -0.91 -4.98
N ILE A 76 3.33 -0.11 -5.91
CA ILE A 76 2.51 -0.59 -7.02
C ILE A 76 3.24 -0.31 -8.34
N HIS A 77 3.51 -1.36 -9.11
CA HIS A 77 4.08 -1.24 -10.44
C HIS A 77 3.08 -1.70 -11.50
N ASP A 78 3.14 -1.05 -12.65
CA ASP A 78 2.41 -1.44 -13.85
C ASP A 78 3.00 -2.70 -14.52
N GLN A 79 2.40 -3.07 -15.65
CA GLN A 79 2.83 -4.21 -16.46
C GLN A 79 4.25 -4.04 -17.04
N SER A 80 4.76 -2.80 -17.13
CA SER A 80 6.13 -2.49 -17.54
C SER A 80 7.14 -2.58 -16.39
N SER A 81 6.69 -2.95 -15.19
CA SER A 81 7.47 -2.98 -13.95
C SER A 81 7.95 -1.60 -13.50
N LEU A 82 7.31 -0.53 -13.96
CA LEU A 82 7.52 0.83 -13.47
C LEU A 82 6.48 1.16 -12.42
N GLU A 83 6.84 1.99 -11.44
CA GLU A 83 5.87 2.50 -10.45
C GLU A 83 4.75 3.28 -11.15
N ILE A 84 3.51 3.06 -10.72
CA ILE A 84 2.35 3.74 -11.32
C ILE A 84 2.33 5.23 -10.96
N GLU A 85 1.64 6.03 -11.76
CA GLU A 85 1.24 7.37 -11.36
C GLU A 85 0.02 7.27 -10.44
N TYR A 86 0.16 7.73 -9.20
CA TYR A 86 -0.94 7.70 -8.23
C TYR A 86 -1.92 8.85 -8.50
N PRO A 87 -3.24 8.58 -8.39
CA PRO A 87 -4.24 9.63 -8.40
C PRO A 87 -3.99 10.61 -7.25
N TYR A 88 -4.04 11.90 -7.55
CA TYR A 88 -3.88 12.94 -6.53
C TYR A 88 -4.98 12.80 -5.48
N CYS A 89 -4.58 12.54 -4.23
CA CYS A 89 -5.49 12.67 -3.12
C CYS A 89 -5.43 14.10 -2.62
N ASP A 90 -6.53 14.84 -2.81
CA ASP A 90 -6.73 16.09 -2.11
C ASP A 90 -6.62 15.78 -0.61
N GLU A 91 -5.53 16.23 0.00
CA GLU A 91 -5.45 16.30 1.45
C GLU A 91 -6.66 17.13 1.88
N LYS A 92 -7.69 16.47 2.43
CA LYS A 92 -8.70 17.19 3.19
C LYS A 92 -7.99 17.69 4.43
N ASP A 93 -7.43 18.89 4.27
CA ASP A 93 -7.32 19.94 5.26
C ASP A 93 -8.39 19.75 6.33
N ASN A 94 -8.03 19.05 7.40
CA ASN A 94 -8.63 19.34 8.69
C ASN A 94 -7.98 20.64 9.15
N ILE A 95 -8.30 21.75 8.46
CA ILE A 95 -8.05 23.09 8.99
C ILE A 95 -9.00 23.20 10.18
N ASP A 96 -8.46 22.88 11.35
CA ASP A 96 -8.91 23.52 12.58
C ASP A 96 -8.65 25.01 12.40
N ASP A 97 -9.75 25.74 12.35
CA ASP A 97 -9.85 27.14 12.01
C ASP A 97 -9.21 27.96 13.14
N ASN A 98 -7.89 28.19 13.09
CA ASN A 98 -7.19 29.19 13.89
C ASN A 98 -5.85 29.64 13.27
N ASN A 99 -5.97 30.68 12.45
CA ASN A 99 -5.06 31.81 12.22
C ASN A 99 -3.74 31.64 11.40
N ASP A 100 -3.63 32.61 10.48
CA ASP A 100 -2.49 33.41 10.00
C ASP A 100 -1.22 32.80 9.36
N ASP A 101 -1.13 33.04 8.03
CA ASP A 101 0.04 33.31 7.17
C ASP A 101 1.30 32.42 7.29
N VAL A 102 1.49 31.46 6.36
CA VAL A 102 2.84 31.10 5.86
C VAL A 102 2.82 30.62 4.39
N ILE A 103 3.26 31.51 3.50
CA ILE A 103 4.14 31.34 2.32
C ILE A 103 4.08 29.99 1.54
N LEU A 104 3.59 30.06 0.29
CA LEU A 104 3.82 29.09 -0.79
C LEU A 104 5.28 29.16 -1.28
N ASP A 105 6.20 28.51 -0.56
CA ASP A 105 7.58 28.32 -1.02
C ASP A 105 7.72 26.98 -1.77
N GLU A 106 7.76 27.10 -3.10
CA GLU A 106 8.74 26.46 -4.00
C GLU A 106 9.32 25.09 -3.58
N TRP A 107 8.86 24.01 -4.22
CA TRP A 107 9.41 22.67 -4.02
C TRP A 107 10.71 22.49 -4.82
N PRO A 108 11.86 22.18 -4.20
CA PRO A 108 13.08 21.88 -4.93
C PRO A 108 13.15 20.40 -5.31
N ASP A 109 13.47 20.18 -6.59
CA ASP A 109 14.15 19.06 -7.24
C ASP A 109 14.14 17.65 -6.59
N GLN A 110 13.73 16.68 -7.43
CA GLN A 110 14.09 15.26 -7.37
C GLN A 110 15.52 15.05 -6.85
N LYS A 111 15.63 14.52 -5.63
CA LYS A 111 16.85 13.83 -5.18
C LYS A 111 16.57 12.38 -4.89
N SER A 112 17.00 11.56 -5.82
CA SER A 112 17.42 10.17 -5.61
C SER A 112 18.13 10.03 -4.26
N LYS A 113 17.58 9.26 -3.34
CA LYS A 113 18.27 8.85 -2.11
C LYS A 113 18.60 7.37 -2.18
N HIS A 114 19.86 7.18 -2.55
CA HIS A 114 20.78 6.13 -2.20
C HIS A 114 20.29 5.07 -1.20
N ILE A 115 20.43 3.83 -1.67
CA ILE A 115 20.45 2.58 -0.93
C ILE A 115 21.22 2.74 0.38
N THR A 116 20.55 2.47 1.50
CA THR A 116 21.21 1.96 2.71
C THR A 116 20.59 0.60 3.00
N GLY A 117 21.39 -0.45 2.78
CA GLY A 117 20.97 -1.82 3.05
C GLY A 117 20.75 -2.02 4.54
N ASN A 118 19.48 -2.10 4.92
CA ASN A 118 19.02 -3.11 5.85
C ASN A 118 18.15 -4.06 5.02
N GLY A 119 18.26 -5.36 5.25
CA GLY A 119 17.52 -6.37 4.47
C GLY A 119 16.01 -6.24 4.66
N SER A 120 15.38 -5.26 4.00
CA SER A 120 13.94 -5.23 3.81
C SER A 120 13.62 -6.27 2.75
N SER A 121 12.98 -7.34 3.21
CA SER A 121 12.49 -8.40 2.32
C SER A 121 11.11 -7.98 1.84
N PHE A 122 11.03 -7.19 0.77
CA PHE A 122 9.76 -7.00 0.08
C PHE A 122 9.25 -8.38 -0.38
N LEU A 123 8.04 -8.74 0.02
CA LEU A 123 7.34 -9.88 -0.58
C LEU A 123 6.48 -9.33 -1.71
N SER A 124 6.79 -9.72 -2.95
CA SER A 124 6.05 -9.31 -4.14
C SER A 124 4.95 -10.30 -4.47
N PHE A 125 3.79 -9.80 -4.89
CA PHE A 125 2.73 -10.62 -5.48
C PHE A 125 2.26 -10.03 -6.80
N LEU A 126 1.94 -10.93 -7.73
CA LEU A 126 1.27 -10.61 -8.98
C LEU A 126 -0.24 -10.51 -8.73
N ILE A 127 -0.87 -9.47 -9.28
CA ILE A 127 -2.32 -9.48 -9.46
C ILE A 127 -2.59 -10.45 -10.62
N SER A 128 -3.17 -11.61 -10.29
CA SER A 128 -3.49 -12.70 -11.22
C SER A 128 -4.91 -12.60 -11.74
#